data_AF-A0A973PI06-F1
#
_entry.id   AF-A0A973PI06-F1
#
_cell.length_a   1.000
_cell.length_b   1.000
_cell.length_c   1.000
_cell.angle_alpha   90.00
_cell.angle_beta   90.00
_cell.angle_gamma   90.00
#
_symmetry.space_group_name_H-M   'P 1'
#
loop_
_entity.id
_entity.type
_entity.pdbx_description
1 polymer ?
#
loop_
_entity_poly.entity_id
_entity_poly.type
_entity_poly.pdbx_seq_one_letter_code
_entity_poly.pdbx_strand_id
1 'polypeptide(L)'
;MRRVLLLLASLLLPLLVALPAQAAVQRVQFTSGSAYLIVEFLDDDLVHFELANGTSPGTGSPLYTTAQVAKKDYTGPTSFNQSGNTLTTAAMKVDVAPTTLCVTVSDPTRQLYQACPRNLTQAWKGLAITKGSLQNAYGLGEQFFTGGSADGDWVGRDRTPGGTYGNAMAYDTDNGPVGNAQIPVLFAVGAS
;
A
#
# COMPACT_ATOMS: atom_id res chain seq x y z
N MET A 1 -68.12 -24.19 -40.74
CA MET A 1 -68.15 -23.55 -39.41
C MET A 1 -66.84 -23.89 -38.69
N ARG A 2 -66.09 -22.86 -38.23
CA ARG A 2 -65.30 -22.76 -36.97
C ARG A 2 -64.42 -23.98 -36.55
N ARG A 3 -63.12 -23.87 -36.22
CA ARG A 3 -62.26 -22.76 -35.82
C ARG A 3 -60.78 -23.16 -36.02
N VAL A 4 -60.02 -22.19 -36.52
CA VAL A 4 -58.55 -22.09 -36.45
C VAL A 4 -58.15 -22.02 -34.97
N LEU A 5 -57.23 -22.88 -34.51
CA LEU A 5 -56.57 -22.74 -33.22
C LEU A 5 -55.20 -22.07 -33.46
N LEU A 6 -55.05 -20.88 -32.91
CA LEU A 6 -53.85 -20.05 -33.01
C LEU A 6 -52.68 -20.62 -32.22
N LEU A 7 -51.50 -20.52 -32.83
CA LEU A 7 -50.19 -20.60 -32.17
C LEU A 7 -50.08 -19.55 -31.07
N LEU A 8 -49.59 -19.95 -29.89
CA LEU A 8 -48.90 -19.04 -28.98
C LEU A 8 -47.72 -19.81 -28.33
N ALA A 9 -46.59 -19.84 -29.04
CA ALA A 9 -45.32 -20.23 -28.46
C ALA A 9 -44.74 -19.00 -27.75
N SER A 10 -45.02 -18.88 -26.45
CA SER A 10 -44.46 -17.85 -25.58
C SER A 10 -42.97 -18.12 -25.36
N LEU A 11 -42.14 -17.39 -26.09
CA LEU A 11 -40.69 -17.34 -25.98
C LEU A 11 -40.31 -16.63 -24.66
N LEU A 12 -40.11 -17.37 -23.57
CA LEU A 12 -39.46 -16.83 -22.37
C LEU A 12 -37.94 -16.76 -22.63
N LEU A 13 -37.47 -15.62 -23.12
CA LEU A 13 -36.05 -15.29 -23.15
C LEU A 13 -35.65 -14.83 -21.74
N PRO A 14 -34.77 -15.52 -21.01
CA PRO A 14 -34.24 -14.99 -19.76
C PRO A 14 -33.37 -13.78 -20.11
N LEU A 15 -33.80 -12.60 -19.66
CA LEU A 15 -33.00 -11.39 -19.69
C LEU A 15 -31.81 -11.61 -18.74
N LEU A 16 -30.69 -12.12 -19.27
CA LEU A 16 -29.40 -12.11 -18.59
C LEU A 16 -28.98 -10.65 -18.44
N VAL A 17 -29.47 -10.01 -17.37
CA VAL A 17 -28.92 -8.74 -16.92
C VAL A 17 -27.49 -9.04 -16.48
N ALA A 18 -26.52 -8.71 -17.33
CA ALA A 18 -25.13 -8.69 -16.94
C ALA A 18 -25.04 -7.70 -15.77
N LEU A 19 -24.90 -8.22 -14.55
CA LEU A 19 -24.53 -7.40 -13.41
C LEU A 19 -23.22 -6.69 -13.80
N PRO A 20 -23.10 -5.37 -13.58
CA PRO A 20 -21.83 -4.71 -13.80
C PRO A 20 -20.78 -5.51 -13.03
N ALA A 21 -19.72 -5.95 -13.72
CA ALA A 21 -18.59 -6.55 -13.06
C ALA A 21 -18.10 -5.52 -12.04
N GLN A 22 -18.38 -5.75 -10.76
CA GLN A 22 -17.82 -4.92 -9.71
C GLN A 22 -16.30 -5.00 -9.90
N ALA A 23 -15.66 -3.82 -9.88
CA ALA A 23 -14.24 -3.76 -9.62
C ALA A 23 -13.92 -4.75 -8.50
N ALA A 24 -12.87 -5.53 -8.70
CA ALA A 24 -12.37 -6.45 -7.70
C ALA A 24 -10.97 -5.98 -7.34
N VAL A 25 -10.59 -6.13 -6.07
CA VAL A 25 -9.22 -5.91 -5.61
C VAL A 25 -8.25 -6.72 -6.48
N GLN A 26 -7.28 -6.03 -7.08
CA GLN A 26 -6.30 -6.63 -7.97
C GLN A 26 -5.02 -6.94 -7.21
N ARG A 27 -4.47 -8.14 -7.41
CA ARG A 27 -3.24 -8.59 -6.76
C ARG A 27 -2.28 -9.13 -7.79
N VAL A 28 -1.09 -8.55 -7.85
CA VAL A 28 -0.04 -8.97 -8.78
C VAL A 28 1.21 -9.32 -8.00
N GLN A 29 1.80 -10.45 -8.33
CA GLN A 29 3.03 -10.92 -7.71
C GLN A 29 4.21 -10.79 -8.68
N PHE A 30 5.33 -10.33 -8.14
CA PHE A 30 6.64 -10.32 -8.78
C PHE A 30 7.62 -11.14 -7.95
N THR A 31 8.60 -11.74 -8.60
CA THR A 31 9.62 -12.56 -7.95
C THR A 31 10.99 -12.20 -8.47
N SER A 32 11.98 -12.17 -7.57
CA SER A 32 13.40 -12.05 -7.92
C SER A 32 14.20 -12.99 -7.03
N GLY A 33 14.74 -14.07 -7.61
CA GLY A 33 15.35 -15.16 -6.84
C GLY A 33 14.36 -15.76 -5.86
N SER A 34 14.72 -15.79 -4.58
CA SER A 34 13.85 -16.24 -3.47
C SER A 34 12.98 -15.14 -2.87
N ALA A 35 13.08 -13.89 -3.35
CA ALA A 35 12.26 -12.78 -2.89
C ALA A 35 10.99 -12.65 -3.73
N TYR A 36 9.91 -12.20 -3.09
CA TYR A 36 8.66 -11.86 -3.76
C TYR A 36 8.14 -10.49 -3.30
N LEU A 37 7.40 -9.84 -4.19
CA LEU A 37 6.61 -8.66 -3.94
C LEU A 37 5.17 -8.96 -4.38
N ILE A 38 4.18 -8.74 -3.52
CA ILE A 38 2.77 -8.70 -3.91
C ILE A 38 2.31 -7.25 -3.83
N VAL A 39 1.66 -6.78 -4.89
CA VAL A 39 1.02 -5.48 -4.99
C VAL A 39 -0.50 -5.68 -5.01
N GLU A 40 -1.19 -5.15 -4.01
CA GLU A 40 -2.64 -5.25 -3.81
C GLU A 40 -3.29 -3.87 -3.98
N PHE A 41 -4.06 -3.66 -5.05
CA PHE A 41 -4.77 -2.41 -5.31
C PHE A 41 -6.14 -2.45 -4.65
N LEU A 42 -6.30 -1.64 -3.60
CA LEU A 42 -7.51 -1.53 -2.79
C LEU A 42 -8.45 -0.45 -3.33
N ASP A 43 -7.91 0.59 -3.95
CA ASP A 43 -8.67 1.68 -4.60
C ASP A 43 -7.83 2.28 -5.75
N ASP A 44 -8.36 3.27 -6.46
CA ASP A 44 -7.63 3.96 -7.53
C ASP A 44 -6.38 4.69 -7.02
N ASP A 45 -6.38 5.15 -5.77
CA ASP A 45 -5.28 5.88 -5.13
C ASP A 45 -4.69 5.14 -3.90
N LEU A 46 -5.12 3.89 -3.65
CA LEU A 46 -4.69 3.11 -2.51
C LEU A 46 -4.12 1.74 -2.92
N VAL A 47 -2.87 1.51 -2.53
CA VAL A 47 -2.14 0.26 -2.78
C VAL A 47 -1.50 -0.26 -1.49
N HIS A 48 -1.56 -1.57 -1.32
CA HIS A 48 -0.98 -2.30 -0.20
C HIS A 48 0.09 -3.26 -0.74
N PHE A 49 1.24 -3.32 -0.08
CA PHE A 49 2.39 -4.11 -0.53
C PHE A 49 2.79 -5.14 0.52
N GLU A 50 3.15 -6.33 0.07
CA GLU A 50 3.85 -7.32 0.87
C GLU A 50 5.16 -7.70 0.19
N LEU A 51 6.27 -7.66 0.92
CA LEU A 51 7.60 -7.92 0.40
C LEU A 51 8.38 -8.79 1.38
N ALA A 52 8.83 -9.95 0.93
CA ALA A 52 9.59 -10.86 1.76
C ALA A 52 10.55 -11.73 0.95
N ASN A 53 11.40 -12.45 1.67
CA ASN A 53 12.22 -13.54 1.14
C ASN A 53 11.67 -14.88 1.62
N GLY A 54 11.44 -15.80 0.69
CA GLY A 54 10.89 -17.13 0.97
C GLY A 54 9.69 -17.46 0.07
N THR A 55 8.84 -18.35 0.55
CA THR A 55 7.64 -18.78 -0.16
C THR A 55 6.57 -17.70 -0.11
N SER A 56 6.09 -17.29 -1.29
CA SER A 56 4.97 -16.35 -1.39
C SER A 56 3.65 -16.99 -0.97
N PRO A 57 2.76 -16.27 -0.26
CA PRO A 57 1.40 -16.74 0.00
C PRO A 57 0.51 -16.74 -1.25
N GLY A 58 0.99 -16.19 -2.38
CA GLY A 58 0.22 -16.07 -3.61
C GLY A 58 -0.78 -14.91 -3.59
N THR A 59 -1.57 -14.78 -4.66
CA THR A 59 -2.50 -13.66 -4.87
C THR A 59 -3.97 -14.02 -4.64
N GLY A 60 -4.25 -15.23 -4.15
CA GLY A 60 -5.61 -15.76 -3.98
C GLY A 60 -6.35 -15.25 -2.74
N SER A 61 -5.70 -14.45 -1.88
CA SER A 61 -6.29 -13.94 -0.65
C SER A 61 -5.76 -12.53 -0.34
N PRO A 62 -6.49 -11.74 0.47
CA PRO A 62 -6.02 -10.44 0.92
C PRO A 62 -4.69 -10.52 1.66
N LEU A 63 -3.87 -9.48 1.49
CA LEU A 63 -2.66 -9.33 2.27
C LEU A 63 -2.99 -9.16 3.76
N TYR A 64 -2.11 -9.65 4.62
CA TYR A 64 -2.32 -9.58 6.07
C TYR A 64 -2.41 -8.13 6.54
N THR A 65 -3.36 -7.85 7.44
CA THR A 65 -3.51 -6.54 8.09
C THR A 65 -3.64 -6.71 9.59
N THR A 66 -3.02 -5.81 10.35
CA THR A 66 -3.10 -5.84 11.82
C THR A 66 -4.45 -5.31 12.31
N ALA A 67 -4.68 -5.36 13.63
CA ALA A 67 -5.84 -4.72 14.25
C ALA A 67 -5.83 -3.18 14.14
N GLN A 68 -4.71 -2.57 13.74
CA GLN A 68 -4.62 -1.11 13.52
C GLN A 68 -5.26 -0.67 12.20
N VAL A 69 -5.60 -1.61 11.30
CA VAL A 69 -6.29 -1.33 10.03
C VAL A 69 -7.77 -1.65 10.20
N ALA A 70 -8.61 -0.62 10.26
CA ALA A 70 -10.04 -0.77 10.51
C ALA A 70 -10.83 -1.17 9.23
N LYS A 71 -10.61 -0.46 8.13
CA LYS A 71 -11.30 -0.71 6.85
C LYS A 71 -10.61 -1.83 6.09
N LYS A 72 -11.37 -2.81 5.61
CA LYS A 72 -10.86 -3.99 4.86
C LYS A 72 -11.76 -4.41 3.69
N ASP A 73 -12.94 -3.82 3.58
CA ASP A 73 -14.01 -4.15 2.64
C ASP A 73 -13.92 -3.34 1.34
N TYR A 74 -12.70 -3.22 0.80
CA TYR A 74 -12.46 -2.45 -0.41
C TYR A 74 -13.03 -3.15 -1.64
N THR A 75 -13.61 -2.36 -2.55
CA THR A 75 -14.08 -2.86 -3.84
C THR A 75 -12.93 -3.03 -4.83
N GLY A 76 -11.79 -2.36 -4.65
CA GLY A 76 -10.72 -2.32 -5.66
C GLY A 76 -10.87 -1.13 -6.61
N PRO A 77 -9.89 -0.93 -7.50
CA PRO A 77 -9.81 0.25 -8.37
C PRO A 77 -10.88 0.25 -9.46
N THR A 78 -11.31 1.44 -9.89
CA THR A 78 -12.34 1.57 -10.94
C THR A 78 -11.83 1.14 -12.31
N SER A 79 -10.52 1.19 -12.52
CA SER A 79 -9.84 0.64 -13.68
C SER A 79 -8.52 0.00 -13.27
N PHE A 80 -8.11 -1.03 -14.00
CA PHE A 80 -6.82 -1.65 -13.79
C PHE A 80 -6.23 -2.13 -15.11
N ASN A 81 -4.97 -1.80 -15.34
CA ASN A 81 -4.20 -2.30 -16.47
C ASN A 81 -2.83 -2.77 -15.98
N GLN A 82 -2.40 -3.93 -16.47
CA GLN A 82 -1.04 -4.40 -16.32
C GLN A 82 -0.39 -4.53 -17.69
N SER A 83 0.74 -3.85 -17.87
CA SER A 83 1.61 -3.98 -19.05
C SER A 83 3.01 -4.35 -18.59
N GLY A 84 3.30 -5.66 -18.59
CA GLY A 84 4.54 -6.19 -18.04
C GLY A 84 4.65 -5.91 -16.54
N ASN A 85 5.61 -5.06 -16.17
CA ASN A 85 5.91 -4.66 -14.79
C ASN A 85 5.26 -3.35 -14.35
N THR A 86 4.48 -2.74 -15.24
CA THR A 86 3.75 -1.49 -14.98
C THR A 86 2.30 -1.83 -14.68
N LEU A 87 1.81 -1.33 -13.54
CA LEU A 87 0.44 -1.51 -13.05
C LEU A 87 -0.20 -0.12 -12.92
N THR A 88 -1.36 0.07 -13.53
CA THR A 88 -2.00 1.38 -13.62
C THR A 88 -3.47 1.30 -13.21
N THR A 89 -3.91 2.25 -12.39
CA THR A 89 -5.33 2.51 -12.06
C THR A 89 -5.77 3.85 -12.67
N ALA A 90 -6.96 4.35 -12.30
CA ALA A 90 -7.38 5.67 -12.74
C ALA A 90 -6.53 6.82 -12.16
N ALA A 91 -5.94 6.62 -10.97
CA ALA A 91 -5.24 7.68 -10.24
C ALA A 91 -3.78 7.38 -9.89
N MET A 92 -3.28 6.17 -10.16
CA MET A 92 -1.88 5.84 -9.88
C MET A 92 -1.25 4.91 -10.91
N LYS A 93 0.07 4.94 -10.92
CA LYS A 93 0.94 3.99 -11.61
C LYS A 93 1.99 3.46 -10.66
N VAL A 94 2.18 2.14 -10.70
CA VAL A 94 3.19 1.39 -9.95
C VAL A 94 4.07 0.64 -10.94
N ASP A 95 5.35 0.97 -10.96
CA ASP A 95 6.37 0.30 -11.77
C ASP A 95 7.27 -0.55 -10.88
N VAL A 96 7.42 -1.84 -11.18
CA VAL A 96 8.25 -2.77 -10.40
C VAL A 96 9.52 -3.15 -11.14
N ALA A 97 10.68 -2.80 -10.59
CA ALA A 97 11.97 -3.21 -11.15
C ALA A 97 12.15 -4.74 -11.00
N PRO A 98 12.29 -5.50 -12.10
CA PRO A 98 12.18 -6.96 -12.07
C PRO A 98 13.29 -7.66 -11.27
N THR A 99 14.47 -7.06 -11.16
CA THR A 99 15.62 -7.67 -10.49
C THR A 99 15.74 -7.27 -9.03
N THR A 100 15.38 -6.03 -8.68
CA THR A 100 15.57 -5.50 -7.33
C THR A 100 14.28 -5.46 -6.51
N LEU A 101 13.13 -5.64 -7.16
CA LEU A 101 11.80 -5.43 -6.58
C LEU A 101 11.61 -4.01 -6.00
N CYS A 102 12.42 -3.05 -6.44
CA CYS A 102 12.16 -1.64 -6.17
C CYS A 102 10.85 -1.23 -6.84
N VAL A 103 10.02 -0.50 -6.11
CA VAL A 103 8.72 -0.02 -6.56
C VAL A 103 8.80 1.48 -6.76
N THR A 104 8.48 1.96 -7.95
CA THR A 104 8.28 3.38 -8.22
C THR A 104 6.79 3.67 -8.28
N VAL A 105 6.31 4.60 -7.47
CA VAL A 105 4.90 5.03 -7.42
C VAL A 105 4.78 6.42 -8.00
N SER A 106 3.80 6.62 -8.89
CA SER A 106 3.52 7.89 -9.56
C SER A 106 2.02 8.16 -9.59
N ASP A 107 1.64 9.43 -9.58
CA ASP A 107 0.32 9.88 -10.03
C ASP A 107 0.37 10.16 -11.56
N PRO A 108 -0.73 10.54 -12.22
CA PRO A 108 -0.73 10.82 -13.66
C PRO A 108 0.17 11.98 -14.10
N THR A 109 0.60 12.84 -13.17
CA THR A 109 1.38 14.06 -13.43
C THR A 109 2.86 13.90 -13.11
N ARG A 110 3.21 13.08 -12.11
CA ARG A 110 4.57 13.01 -11.58
C ARG A 110 4.86 11.73 -10.80
N GLN A 111 6.15 11.42 -10.69
CA GLN A 111 6.64 10.42 -9.75
C GLN A 111 6.55 10.94 -8.30
N LEU A 112 6.01 10.12 -7.40
CA LEU A 112 5.88 10.43 -5.98
C LEU A 112 7.14 9.99 -5.22
N TYR A 113 7.46 8.69 -5.30
CA TYR A 113 8.63 8.10 -4.65
C TYR A 113 9.02 6.78 -5.29
N GLN A 114 10.22 6.31 -4.97
CA GLN A 114 10.65 4.94 -5.15
C GLN A 114 10.98 4.31 -3.80
N ALA A 115 10.54 3.09 -3.57
CA ALA A 115 10.84 2.29 -2.38
C ALA A 115 11.59 1.02 -2.77
N CYS A 116 12.71 0.73 -2.11
CA CYS A 116 13.57 -0.40 -2.39
C CYS A 116 13.79 -1.27 -1.15
N PRO A 117 13.66 -2.61 -1.24
CA PRO A 117 13.98 -3.51 -0.14
C PRO A 117 15.45 -3.38 0.30
N ARG A 118 15.67 -3.59 1.59
CA ARG A 118 16.99 -3.73 2.20
C ARG A 118 17.01 -4.97 3.08
N ASN A 119 18.09 -5.75 2.96
CA ASN A 119 18.41 -6.84 3.89
C ASN A 119 17.30 -7.91 4.03
N LEU A 120 16.59 -8.27 2.95
CA LEU A 120 15.47 -9.22 3.03
C LEU A 120 15.84 -10.61 3.59
N THR A 121 17.12 -11.00 3.48
CA THR A 121 17.65 -12.26 4.00
C THR A 121 18.11 -12.17 5.45
N GLN A 122 18.13 -10.98 6.05
CA GLN A 122 18.55 -10.78 7.44
C GLN A 122 17.36 -10.72 8.39
N ALA A 123 17.62 -10.89 9.69
CA ALA A 123 16.61 -10.73 10.74
C ALA A 123 15.98 -9.33 10.70
N TRP A 124 16.82 -8.30 10.58
CA TRP A 124 16.41 -6.90 10.45
C TRP A 124 16.32 -6.51 8.98
N LYS A 125 15.09 -6.29 8.53
CA LYS A 125 14.77 -5.85 7.16
C LYS A 125 14.57 -4.35 7.17
N GLY A 126 14.80 -3.72 6.03
CA GLY A 126 14.58 -2.29 5.87
C GLY A 126 13.92 -1.96 4.54
N LEU A 127 13.43 -0.74 4.45
CA LEU A 127 12.94 -0.13 3.23
C LEU A 127 13.67 1.20 3.06
N ALA A 128 14.25 1.42 1.88
CA ALA A 128 14.79 2.72 1.51
C ALA A 128 13.77 3.42 0.62
N ILE A 129 13.31 4.60 1.00
CA ILE A 129 12.36 5.40 0.22
C ILE A 129 13.08 6.66 -0.25
N THR A 130 13.05 6.94 -1.56
CA THR A 130 13.62 8.17 -2.11
C THR A 130 12.84 9.38 -1.62
N LYS A 131 13.52 10.49 -1.34
CA LYS A 131 12.87 11.75 -0.98
C LYS A 131 11.87 12.23 -2.04
N GLY A 132 12.19 12.12 -3.33
CA GLY A 132 11.31 12.61 -4.39
C GLY A 132 10.97 14.10 -4.20
N SER A 133 9.68 14.43 -4.23
CA SER A 133 9.15 15.79 -4.00
C SER A 133 8.83 16.10 -2.53
N LEU A 134 9.10 15.16 -1.63
CA LEU A 134 8.87 15.32 -0.19
C LEU A 134 9.69 16.49 0.37
N GLN A 135 9.02 17.37 1.09
CA GLN A 135 9.63 18.47 1.82
C GLN A 135 9.69 18.19 3.32
N ASN A 136 8.66 17.54 3.87
CA ASN A 136 8.55 17.22 5.29
C ASN A 136 8.05 15.79 5.50
N ALA A 137 8.37 15.24 6.67
CA ALA A 137 7.94 13.91 7.09
C ALA A 137 7.48 13.96 8.54
N TYR A 138 6.23 13.59 8.82
CA TYR A 138 5.63 13.67 10.15
C TYR A 138 5.11 12.30 10.61
N GLY A 139 4.78 12.19 11.90
CA GLY A 139 4.25 10.96 12.50
C GLY A 139 5.36 10.12 13.13
N LEU A 140 5.36 8.83 12.87
CA LEU A 140 6.17 7.80 13.54
C LEU A 140 5.92 7.65 15.06
N GLY A 141 4.87 8.29 15.57
CA GLY A 141 4.51 8.32 16.98
C GLY A 141 5.11 9.52 17.73
N GLU A 142 5.33 9.34 19.02
CA GLU A 142 5.79 10.38 19.95
C GLU A 142 7.31 10.31 20.11
N GLN A 143 8.00 11.42 19.83
CA GLN A 143 9.36 11.69 20.27
C GLN A 143 9.58 13.20 20.32
N PHE A 144 10.16 13.70 21.42
CA PHE A 144 10.49 15.11 21.58
C PHE A 144 11.98 15.33 21.34
N PHE A 145 12.32 16.17 20.37
CA PHE A 145 13.71 16.48 20.02
C PHE A 145 14.28 17.65 20.83
N THR A 146 13.42 18.59 21.21
CA THR A 146 13.80 19.84 21.85
C THR A 146 12.69 20.30 22.76
N GLY A 147 13.03 20.72 23.98
CA GLY A 147 12.05 21.17 24.94
C GLY A 147 11.34 22.44 24.53
N GLY A 148 10.02 22.45 24.77
CA GLY A 148 9.15 23.54 24.39
C GLY A 148 8.92 23.67 22.87
N SER A 149 9.37 22.72 22.05
CA SER A 149 9.13 22.71 20.60
C SER A 149 8.09 21.66 20.21
N ALA A 150 7.27 22.00 19.22
CA ALA A 150 6.33 21.08 18.58
C ALA A 150 6.80 20.63 17.18
N ASP A 151 8.06 20.88 16.83
CA ASP A 151 8.62 20.49 15.54
C ASP A 151 8.78 18.97 15.43
N GLY A 152 7.84 18.36 14.70
CA GLY A 152 7.79 16.93 14.43
C GLY A 152 8.37 16.52 13.07
N ASP A 153 9.09 17.39 12.36
CA ASP A 153 9.65 17.03 11.05
C ASP A 153 10.83 16.06 11.19
N TRP A 154 10.75 14.93 10.48
CA TRP A 154 11.77 13.89 10.42
C TRP A 154 12.79 14.09 9.30
N VAL A 155 12.61 15.08 8.41
CA VAL A 155 13.56 15.27 7.30
C VAL A 155 14.94 15.64 7.81
N GLY A 156 15.94 14.83 7.42
CA GLY A 156 17.32 14.98 7.86
C GLY A 156 17.58 14.49 9.29
N ARG A 157 16.64 13.75 9.89
CA ARG A 157 16.74 13.20 11.24
C ARG A 157 16.67 11.67 11.22
N ASP A 158 17.32 11.08 12.20
CA ASP A 158 17.22 9.65 12.48
C ASP A 158 16.34 9.40 13.69
N ARG A 159 15.45 8.41 13.59
CA ARG A 159 14.65 7.95 14.73
C ARG A 159 15.35 6.78 15.42
N THR A 160 15.69 6.96 16.70
CA THR A 160 16.29 5.89 17.50
C THR A 160 15.22 5.17 18.32
N PRO A 161 15.20 3.84 18.31
CA PRO A 161 14.28 3.11 19.16
C PRO A 161 14.61 3.27 20.64
N GLY A 162 13.57 3.37 21.47
CA GLY A 162 13.70 3.45 22.92
C GLY A 162 14.22 2.16 23.58
N GLY A 163 14.24 1.05 22.84
CA GLY A 163 14.78 -0.24 23.26
C GLY A 163 14.65 -1.28 22.14
N THR A 164 14.91 -2.56 22.44
CA THR A 164 14.85 -3.66 21.45
C THR A 164 13.52 -3.77 20.72
N TYR A 165 12.42 -3.32 21.35
CA TYR A 165 11.06 -3.38 20.81
C TYR A 165 10.48 -2.00 20.47
N GLY A 166 11.31 -0.97 20.45
CA GLY A 166 10.93 0.36 19.96
C GLY A 166 10.43 1.34 21.01
N ASN A 167 9.42 0.97 21.81
CA ASN A 167 8.79 1.90 22.75
C ASN A 167 9.54 1.98 24.08
N ALA A 168 9.78 3.19 24.59
CA ALA A 168 10.29 3.38 25.94
C ALA A 168 9.90 4.75 26.53
N MET A 169 9.99 4.85 27.86
CA MET A 169 10.16 6.14 28.52
C MET A 169 11.65 6.49 28.48
N ALA A 170 12.00 7.59 27.82
CA ALA A 170 13.36 8.09 27.76
C ALA A 170 13.52 9.24 28.76
N TYR A 171 14.70 9.33 29.39
CA TYR A 171 15.05 10.49 30.19
C TYR A 171 16.02 11.35 29.39
N ASP A 172 15.65 12.61 29.20
CA ASP A 172 16.48 13.64 28.59
C ASP A 172 16.80 14.70 29.65
N THR A 173 18.03 15.19 29.67
CA THR A 173 18.48 16.25 30.57
C THR A 173 17.72 17.56 30.38
N ASP A 174 17.25 17.85 29.16
CA ASP A 174 16.56 19.10 28.84
C ASP A 174 15.04 18.99 29.01
N ASN A 175 14.49 17.78 28.88
CA ASN A 175 13.05 17.53 28.84
C ASN A 175 12.49 16.70 30.02
N GLY A 176 13.36 16.10 30.84
CA GLY A 176 12.96 15.15 31.85
C GLY A 176 12.45 13.83 31.24
N PRO A 177 11.53 13.11 31.90
CA PRO A 177 10.97 11.87 31.37
C PRO A 177 10.01 12.15 30.21
N VAL A 178 10.40 11.78 29.00
CA VAL A 178 9.60 11.92 27.77
C VAL A 178 9.27 10.56 27.15
N GLY A 179 8.12 10.48 26.49
CA GLY A 179 7.76 9.32 25.71
C GLY A 179 8.65 9.16 24.46
N ASN A 180 8.98 7.91 24.15
CA ASN A 180 9.43 7.48 22.83
C ASN A 180 8.51 6.36 22.37
N ALA A 181 7.26 6.71 22.06
CA ALA A 181 6.26 5.78 21.56
C ALA A 181 6.33 5.73 20.04
N GLN A 182 6.56 4.57 19.46
CA GLN A 182 6.61 4.34 18.03
C GLN A 182 5.28 3.85 17.51
N ILE A 183 4.77 4.55 16.51
CA ILE A 183 3.62 4.16 15.72
C ILE A 183 4.09 4.21 14.27
N PRO A 184 4.19 3.09 13.53
CA PRO A 184 4.85 3.03 12.23
C PRO A 184 3.96 3.61 11.10
N VAL A 185 3.48 4.84 11.29
CA VAL A 185 2.69 5.61 10.34
C VAL A 185 3.45 6.89 10.04
N LEU A 186 3.95 7.00 8.82
CA LEU A 186 4.68 8.16 8.33
C LEU A 186 3.80 8.95 7.37
N PHE A 187 3.68 10.25 7.59
CA PHE A 187 3.04 11.18 6.67
C PHE A 187 4.10 11.94 5.90
N ALA A 188 4.20 11.62 4.62
CA ALA A 188 5.17 12.18 3.68
C ALA A 188 4.53 13.32 2.88
N VAL A 189 4.96 14.56 3.08
CA VAL A 189 4.33 15.76 2.48
C VAL A 189 5.32 16.49 1.58
N GLY A 190 4.89 16.85 0.36
CA GLY A 190 5.69 17.58 -0.62
C GLY A 190 5.03 18.89 -1.03
N ALA A 191 5.69 19.65 -1.91
CA ALA A 191 5.09 20.84 -2.52
C ALA A 191 3.84 20.44 -3.31
N SER A 192 2.74 21.18 -3.10
CA SER A 192 1.50 21.13 -3.87
C SER A 192 1.64 21.79 -5.24
#